data_AF-A0A803P643-F1
#
_entry.id   AF-A0A803P643-F1
#
_cell.length_a   1.000
_cell.length_b   1.000
_cell.length_c   1.000
_cell.angle_alpha   90.00
_cell.angle_beta   90.00
_cell.angle_gamma   90.00
#
_symmetry.space_group_name_H-M   'P 1'
#
loop_
_entity.id
_entity.type
_entity.pdbx_description
1 polymer ?
#
loop_
_entity_poly.entity_id
_entity_poly.type
_entity_poly.pdbx_seq_one_letter_code
_entity_poly.pdbx_strand_id
1 'polypeptide(L)' 'MDSAARRTGGGLFEGLYKVIMRRNSVYVTFVIAGAFLGERAVDYGVHKLWEYNNVGVWHF' A
#
# COMPACT_ATOMS: atom_id res chain seq x y z
N MET A 1 36.80 -14.94 12.86
CA MET A 1 36.36 -14.38 11.57
C MET A 1 35.46 -15.41 10.89
N ASP A 2 34.26 -14.96 10.53
CA ASP A 2 33.33 -15.54 9.54
C ASP A 2 32.63 -16.87 9.83
N SER A 3 31.51 -16.80 10.57
CA SER A 3 30.33 -17.68 10.33
C SER A 3 29.04 -17.18 10.99
N ALA A 4 29.08 -16.12 11.81
CA ALA A 4 27.89 -15.49 12.39
C ALA A 4 27.14 -14.53 11.44
N ALA A 5 27.46 -14.50 10.14
CA ALA A 5 27.09 -13.42 9.22
C ALA A 5 26.10 -13.81 8.08
N ARG A 6 25.28 -14.87 8.22
CA ARG A 6 24.31 -15.26 7.17
C ARG A 6 22.90 -15.62 7.65
N ARG A 7 22.43 -15.06 8.77
CA ARG A 7 21.02 -15.19 9.22
C ARG A 7 20.19 -13.92 9.06
N THR A 8 20.55 -13.06 8.10
CA THR A 8 19.82 -11.82 7.79
C THR A 8 19.58 -11.70 6.28
N GLY A 9 19.15 -12.80 5.64
CA GLY A 9 18.96 -12.87 4.18
C GLY A 9 17.53 -12.57 3.77
N GLY A 10 17.20 -11.27 3.67
CA GLY A 10 16.00 -10.75 3.02
C GLY A 10 14.81 -10.54 3.95
N GLY A 11 14.59 -9.30 4.37
CA GLY A 11 13.45 -8.93 5.22
C GLY A 11 12.10 -9.20 4.55
N LEU A 12 11.00 -9.05 5.30
CA LEU A 12 9.62 -9.22 4.82
C LEU A 12 9.37 -8.52 3.47
N PHE A 13 9.93 -7.31 3.30
CA PHE A 13 9.86 -6.54 2.06
C PHE A 13 10.59 -7.19 0.88
N GLU A 14 11.71 -7.87 1.11
CA GLU A 14 12.45 -8.58 0.05
C GLU A 14 11.69 -9.83 -0.41
N GLY A 15 11.02 -10.52 0.54
CA GLY A 15 10.08 -11.60 0.24
C GLY A 15 8.87 -11.12 -0.55
N LEU A 16 8.24 -10.01 -0.12
CA LEU A 16 7.11 -9.41 -0.81
C LEU A 16 7.48 -8.93 -2.22
N TYR A 17 8.66 -8.31 -2.35
CA TYR A 17 9.19 -7.87 -3.64
C TYR A 17 9.38 -9.06 -4.59
N LYS A 18 10.01 -10.15 -4.15
CA LYS A 18 10.15 -11.37 -4.96
C LYS A 18 8.81 -11.99 -5.36
N VAL A 19 7.76 -11.81 -4.58
CA VAL A 19 6.43 -12.35 -4.90
C VAL A 19 5.70 -11.46 -5.91
N ILE A 20 5.71 -10.14 -5.70
CA ILE A 20 4.91 -9.20 -6.49
C ILE A 20 5.64 -8.76 -7.76
N MET A 21 6.95 -8.52 -7.70
CA MET A 21 7.73 -7.91 -8.81
C MET A 21 8.40 -8.92 -9.74
N ARG A 22 8.36 -10.22 -9.44
CA ARG A 22 9.12 -11.22 -10.22
C ARG A 22 8.52 -11.56 -11.58
N ARG A 23 7.23 -11.32 -11.81
CA ARG A 23 6.55 -11.56 -13.10
C ARG A 23 5.76 -10.33 -13.51
N ASN A 24 5.96 -9.86 -14.75
CA ASN A 24 5.26 -8.69 -15.29
C ASN A 24 3.74 -8.80 -15.13
N SER A 25 3.15 -9.98 -15.36
CA SER A 25 1.71 -10.17 -15.16
C SER A 25 1.25 -9.97 -13.73
N VAL A 26 2.01 -10.46 -12.75
CA VAL A 26 1.71 -10.31 -11.31
C VAL A 26 1.88 -8.86 -10.88
N TYR A 27 2.95 -8.22 -11.31
CA TYR A 27 3.21 -6.81 -11.03
C TYR A 27 2.08 -5.92 -11.57
N VAL A 28 1.72 -6.07 -12.86
CA VAL A 28 0.66 -5.27 -13.49
C VAL A 28 -0.70 -5.51 -12.82
N THR A 29 -1.03 -6.76 -12.50
CA THR A 29 -2.28 -7.08 -11.79
C THR A 29 -2.32 -6.46 -10.40
N PHE A 30 -1.21 -6.52 -9.67
CA PHE A 30 -1.09 -5.90 -8.35
C PHE A 30 -1.21 -4.38 -8.41
N VAL A 31 -0.61 -3.74 -9.43
CA VAL A 31 -0.74 -2.29 -9.66
C VAL A 31 -2.19 -1.91 -9.96
N ILE A 32 -2.88 -2.64 -10.85
CA ILE A 32 -4.28 -2.37 -11.20
C ILE A 32 -5.19 -2.58 -9.97
N ALA A 33 -5.01 -3.68 -9.24
CA ALA A 33 -5.78 -3.97 -8.03
C ALA A 33 -5.53 -2.92 -6.95
N GLY A 34 -4.26 -2.53 -6.75
CA GLY A 34 -3.86 -1.49 -5.80
C GLY A 34 -4.44 -0.12 -6.15
N ALA A 35 -4.46 0.24 -7.44
CA ALA A 35 -5.06 1.49 -7.90
C ALA A 35 -6.58 1.52 -7.65
N PHE A 36 -7.29 0.43 -7.96
CA PHE A 36 -8.74 0.35 -7.77
C PHE A 36 -9.13 0.43 -6.29
N LEU A 37 -8.37 -0.22 -5.40
CA LEU A 37 -8.59 -0.13 -3.96
C LEU A 37 -8.16 1.22 -3.39
N GLY A 38 -7.06 1.78 -3.91
CA GLY A 38 -6.49 3.06 -3.49
C GLY A 38 -7.40 4.24 -3.79
N GLU A 39 -8.03 4.27 -4.97
CA GLU A 39 -8.96 5.34 -5.35
C GLU A 39 -10.10 5.46 -4.32
N ARG A 40 -10.76 4.33 -4.00
CA ARG A 40 -11.83 4.31 -3.00
C ARG A 40 -11.34 4.73 -1.62
N ALA A 41 -10.22 4.16 -1.17
CA ALA A 41 -9.68 4.47 0.16
C ALA A 41 -9.33 5.96 0.31
N VAL A 42 -8.75 6.57 -0.73
CA VAL A 42 -8.41 7.99 -0.75
C VAL A 42 -9.68 8.84 -0.79
N ASP A 43 -10.65 8.53 -1.64
CA ASP A 43 -11.91 9.28 -1.73
C ASP A 43 -12.68 9.26 -0.40
N TYR A 44 -12.87 8.09 0.20
CA TYR A 44 -13.49 7.96 1.51
C TYR A 44 -12.70 8.68 2.61
N GLY A 45 -11.37 8.59 2.58
CA GLY A 45 -10.50 9.24 3.56
C GLY A 45 -10.58 10.77 3.48
N VAL A 46 -10.46 11.32 2.27
CA VAL A 46 -10.53 12.77 2.02
C VAL A 46 -11.91 13.30 2.35
N HIS A 47 -12.97 12.61 1.94
CA HIS A 47 -14.34 13.03 2.25
C HIS A 47 -14.58 13.04 3.76
N LYS A 48 -14.13 12.01 4.48
CA LYS A 48 -14.25 11.95 5.94
C LYS A 48 -13.42 13.02 6.66
N LEU A 49 -12.20 13.26 6.22
CA LEU A 49 -11.35 14.34 6.74
C LEU A 49 -11.98 15.71 6.49
N TRP A 50 -12.58 15.90 5.32
CA TRP A 50 -13.26 17.15 4.95
C TRP A 50 -14.55 17.37 5.73
N GLU A 51 -15.38 16.35 5.88
CA GLU A 51 -16.57 16.36 6.75
C GLU A 51 -16.19 16.69 8.18
N TYR A 52 -15.13 16.07 8.70
CA TYR A 52 -14.65 16.29 10.06
C TYR A 52 -14.12 17.72 10.26
N ASN A 53 -13.41 18.27 9.29
CA ASN A 53 -12.83 19.61 9.37
C ASN A 53 -13.86 20.74 9.15
N ASN A 54 -14.96 20.48 8.43
CA ASN A 54 -16.03 21.45 8.16
C ASN A 54 -17.33 21.13 8.92
N VAL A 55 -17.25 20.45 10.06
CA VAL A 55 -18.38 20.26 10.98
C VAL A 55 -18.97 21.62 11.34
N GLY A 56 -20.23 21.84 10.94
CA GLY A 56 -20.97 23.09 11.19
C GLY A 56 -21.10 24.06 10.02
N VAL A 57 -20.47 23.81 8.87
CA VAL A 57 -20.69 24.62 7.63
C VAL A 57 -21.72 23.97 6.71
N TRP A 58 -21.89 22.64 6.81
CA TRP A 58 -22.97 21.88 6.17
C TRP A 58 -24.26 22.04 6.98
N HIS A 59 -24.85 23.23 6.88
CA HIS A 59 -26.20 23.52 7.36
C HIS A 59 -27.23 23.08 6.32
N PHE A 60 -28.30 22.43 6.78
CA PHE A 60 -29.63 22.86 6.37
C PHE A 60 -30.02 24.10 7.18
#